data_AF-A0AA34Z379-F1
#
_entry.id   AF-A0AA34Z379-F1
#
_cell.length_a   1.000
_cell.length_b   1.000
_cell.length_c   1.000
_cell.angle_alpha   90.00
_cell.angle_beta   90.00
_cell.angle_gamma   90.00
#
_symmetry.space_group_name_H-M   'P 1'
#
loop_
_entity.id
_entity.type
_entity.pdbx_description
1 polymer ?
#
loop_
_entity_poly.entity_id
_entity_poly.type
_entity_poly.pdbx_seq_one_letter_code
_entity_poly.pdbx_strand_id
1 'polypeptide(L)'
;MSSDGITRYVVTVKFHEQSLAEINELNNQFTRAGFLLTLTDEEGKVHDLGTNTFGLISPLNEQEVTELASGLADSVVSAKPDISVTTWEAWQKQTQ
;
A
#
# COMPACT_ATOMS: atom_id res chain seq x y z
N MET A 1 -15.92 5.87 17.78
CA MET A 1 -15.12 6.40 16.65
C MET A 1 -15.40 5.49 15.48
N SER A 2 -16.39 5.81 14.66
CA SER A 2 -16.79 5.03 13.48
C SER A 2 -17.21 6.04 12.43
N SER A 3 -16.23 6.66 11.77
CA SER A 3 -16.50 7.55 10.65
C SER A 3 -16.59 6.71 9.37
N ASP A 4 -17.83 6.49 8.92
CA ASP A 4 -18.24 6.11 7.56
C ASP A 4 -17.70 4.83 6.92
N GLY A 5 -17.07 3.94 7.70
CA GLY A 5 -16.62 2.64 7.20
C GLY A 5 -15.46 2.71 6.22
N ILE A 6 -14.80 3.86 6.08
CA ILE A 6 -13.62 4.05 5.22
C ILE A 6 -12.37 4.06 6.11
N THR A 7 -11.39 3.23 5.75
CA THR A 7 -10.14 3.05 6.49
C THR A 7 -8.95 3.43 5.61
N ARG A 8 -7.90 3.99 6.22
CA ARG A 8 -6.62 4.26 5.56
C ARG A 8 -5.69 3.08 5.81
N TYR A 9 -5.33 2.38 4.75
CA TYR A 9 -4.41 1.26 4.78
C TYR A 9 -3.04 1.67 4.25
N VAL A 10 -2.02 1.02 4.77
CA VAL A 10 -0.66 1.02 4.23
C VAL A 10 -0.33 -0.41 3.82
N VAL A 11 0.00 -0.57 2.54
CA VAL A 11 0.32 -1.84 1.90
C VAL A 11 1.79 -1.84 1.56
N THR A 12 2.54 -2.83 2.05
CA THR A 12 3.96 -3.02 1.74
C THR A 12 4.12 -4.29 0.91
N VAL A 13 4.78 -4.17 -0.24
CA VAL A 13 5.06 -5.28 -1.15
C VAL A 13 6.53 -5.67 -1.03
N LYS A 14 6.81 -6.90 -0.60
CA LYS A 14 8.17 -7.44 -0.46
C LYS A 14 8.41 -8.58 -1.44
N PHE A 15 9.54 -8.55 -2.13
CA PHE A 15 9.92 -9.60 -3.07
C PHE A 15 11.46 -9.68 -3.17
N HIS A 16 11.97 -10.85 -3.54
CA HIS A 16 13.38 -11.24 -3.32
C HIS A 16 14.38 -10.46 -4.19
N GLU A 17 14.05 -10.22 -5.46
CA GLU A 17 14.88 -9.46 -6.40
C GLU A 17 14.07 -8.27 -6.89
N GLN A 18 14.49 -7.06 -6.55
CA GLN A 18 13.81 -5.83 -6.96
C GLN A 18 14.60 -5.15 -8.06
N SER A 19 14.29 -5.47 -9.32
CA SER A 19 14.82 -4.67 -10.43
C SER A 19 14.15 -3.29 -10.47
N LEU A 20 14.87 -2.28 -10.97
CA LEU A 20 14.27 -0.95 -11.15
C LEU A 20 13.05 -0.97 -12.10
N ALA A 21 13.02 -1.93 -13.04
CA ALA A 21 11.88 -2.12 -13.92
C ALA A 21 10.65 -2.62 -13.15
N GLU A 22 10.80 -3.62 -12.29
CA GLU A 22 9.70 -4.14 -11.45
C GLU A 22 9.20 -3.10 -10.46
N ILE A 23 10.10 -2.33 -9.82
CA ILE A 23 9.70 -1.25 -8.90
C ILE A 23 8.86 -0.20 -9.65
N ASN A 24 9.30 0.21 -10.84
CA ASN A 24 8.58 1.19 -11.64
C ASN A 24 7.21 0.66 -12.10
N GLU A 25 7.15 -0.59 -12.54
CA GLU A 25 5.90 -1.19 -12.99
C GLU A 25 4.93 -1.41 -11.82
N LEU A 26 5.43 -1.79 -10.65
CA LEU A 26 4.64 -1.90 -9.43
C LEU A 26 4.03 -0.55 -9.06
N ASN A 27 4.84 0.52 -9.08
CA ASN A 27 4.35 1.88 -8.85
C ASN A 27 3.27 2.28 -9.85
N ASN A 28 3.48 2.02 -11.14
CA ASN A 28 2.51 2.33 -12.19
C ASN A 28 1.20 1.56 -11.98
N GLN A 29 1.30 0.27 -11.65
CA GLN A 29 0.14 -0.60 -11.48
C GLN A 29 -0.70 -0.21 -10.26
N PHE A 30 -0.05 0.05 -9.13
CA PHE A 30 -0.72 0.46 -7.89
C PHE A 30 -1.34 1.86 -8.02
N THR A 31 -0.62 2.83 -8.58
CA THR A 31 -1.16 4.18 -8.78
C THR A 31 -2.34 4.20 -9.77
N ARG A 32 -2.29 3.37 -10.83
CA ARG A 32 -3.43 3.19 -11.76
C ARG A 32 -4.65 2.55 -11.08
N ALA A 33 -4.42 1.69 -10.08
CA ALA A 33 -5.48 1.10 -9.26
C ALA A 33 -6.00 2.03 -8.14
N GLY A 34 -5.50 3.28 -8.06
CA GLY A 34 -5.96 4.28 -7.10
C GLY A 34 -5.21 4.27 -5.76
N PHE A 35 -4.12 3.51 -5.65
CA PHE A 35 -3.24 3.59 -4.49
C PHE A 35 -2.38 4.86 -4.54
N LEU A 36 -1.97 5.31 -3.36
CA LEU A 36 -1.24 6.55 -3.14
C LEU A 36 0.21 6.26 -2.76
N LEU A 37 1.15 7.11 -3.18
CA LEU A 37 2.55 7.03 -2.74
C LEU A 37 2.78 7.81 -1.44
N THR A 38 1.84 8.68 -1.09
CA THR A 38 1.88 9.51 0.11
C THR A 38 0.54 9.45 0.83
N LEU A 39 0.58 9.62 2.15
CA LEU A 39 -0.62 9.83 2.95
C LEU A 39 -0.50 11.15 3.70
N THR A 40 -1.61 11.85 3.83
CA THR A 40 -1.69 13.10 4.58
C THR A 40 -2.30 12.80 5.95
N ASP A 41 -1.64 13.24 7.01
CA ASP A 41 -2.18 13.13 8.36
C ASP A 41 -3.29 14.17 8.64
N GLU A 42 -3.87 14.12 9.82
CA GLU A 42 -4.95 15.02 10.23
C GLU A 42 -4.49 16.49 10.37
N GLU A 43 -3.19 16.74 10.52
CA GLU A 43 -2.60 18.08 10.59
C GLU A 43 -2.29 18.64 9.20
N GLY A 44 -2.54 17.88 8.13
CA GLY A 44 -2.27 18.28 6.76
C GLY A 44 -0.83 18.03 6.31
N LYS A 45 -0.02 17.31 7.11
CA LYS A 45 1.36 16.97 6.75
C LYS A 45 1.37 15.74 5.86
N VAL A 46 2.08 15.86 4.73
CA VAL A 46 2.29 14.77 3.77
C VAL A 46 3.43 13.89 4.25
N HIS A 47 3.20 12.58 4.25
CA HIS A 47 4.19 11.55 4.57
C HIS A 47 4.46 10.70 3.34
N ASP A 48 5.74 10.56 3.00
CA ASP A 48 6.20 9.60 2.01
C ASP A 48 6.20 8.20 2.64
N LEU A 49 5.64 7.22 1.93
CA LEU A 49 5.51 5.86 2.43
C LEU A 49 6.75 4.99 2.16
N GLY A 50 7.63 5.44 1.26
CA GLY A 50 8.83 4.73 0.85
C GLY A 50 8.61 3.71 -0.27
N THR A 51 9.71 3.07 -0.67
CA THR A 51 9.73 2.14 -1.81
C THR A 51 8.86 0.91 -1.55
N ASN A 52 8.03 0.56 -2.54
CA ASN A 52 7.10 -0.57 -2.50
C ASN A 52 6.04 -0.47 -1.39
N THR A 53 5.78 0.74 -0.89
CA THR A 53 4.77 0.99 0.12
C THR A 53 3.73 1.95 -0.44
N PHE A 54 2.45 1.60 -0.26
CA PHE A 54 1.34 2.28 -0.90
C PHE A 54 0.20 2.53 0.08
N GLY A 55 -0.43 3.68 -0.01
CA GLY A 55 -1.61 4.05 0.74
C GLY A 55 -2.87 3.67 -0.01
N LEU A 56 -3.90 3.23 0.70
CA LEU A 56 -5.24 3.02 0.14
C LEU A 56 -6.29 3.56 1.11
N ILE A 57 -7.20 4.40 0.62
CA ILE A 57 -8.33 4.91 1.38
C ILE A 57 -9.57 4.20 0.84
N SER A 58 -10.12 3.26 1.60
CA SER A 58 -11.13 2.34 1.09
C SER A 58 -12.08 1.83 2.17
N PRO A 59 -13.35 1.49 1.82
CA PRO A 59 -14.25 0.81 2.73
C PRO A 59 -14.02 -0.70 2.83
N LEU A 60 -13.10 -1.24 2.03
CA LEU A 60 -12.71 -2.65 2.08
C LEU A 60 -12.08 -3.00 3.43
N ASN A 61 -12.22 -4.24 3.84
CA ASN A 61 -11.50 -4.77 5.00
C ASN A 61 -10.06 -5.17 4.64
N GLU A 62 -9.24 -5.44 5.65
CA GLU A 62 -7.81 -5.74 5.47
C GLU A 62 -7.54 -6.96 4.56
N GLN A 63 -8.38 -7.99 4.63
CA GLN A 63 -8.26 -9.17 3.77
C GLN A 63 -8.56 -8.82 2.32
N GLU A 64 -9.64 -8.08 2.05
CA GLU A 64 -9.99 -7.62 0.70
C GLU A 64 -8.90 -6.72 0.09
N VAL A 65 -8.29 -5.85 0.92
CA VAL A 65 -7.15 -5.02 0.50
C VAL A 65 -5.93 -5.89 0.19
N THR A 66 -5.67 -6.93 0.99
CA THR A 66 -4.57 -7.88 0.77
C THR A 66 -4.76 -8.63 -0.54
N GLU A 67 -5.97 -9.14 -0.81
CA GLU A 67 -6.31 -9.85 -2.05
C GLU A 67 -6.16 -8.94 -3.27
N LEU A 68 -6.65 -7.69 -3.19
CA LEU A 68 -6.48 -6.69 -4.24
C LEU A 68 -4.99 -6.41 -4.51
N ALA A 69 -4.22 -6.12 -3.47
CA ALA A 69 -2.80 -5.82 -3.59
C ALA A 69 -1.99 -7.01 -4.13
N SER A 70 -2.30 -8.24 -3.69
CA SER A 70 -1.67 -9.45 -4.23
C SER A 70 -1.95 -9.59 -5.72
N GLY A 71 -3.21 -9.43 -6.16
CA GLY A 71 -3.57 -9.55 -7.56
C GLY A 71 -2.86 -8.52 -8.45
N LEU A 72 -2.65 -7.30 -7.95
CA LEU A 72 -1.87 -6.27 -8.65
C LEU A 72 -0.39 -6.62 -8.70
N ALA A 73 0.19 -7.03 -7.57
CA ALA A 73 1.62 -7.35 -7.50
C ALA A 73 1.97 -8.60 -8.33
N ASP A 74 1.16 -9.65 -8.28
CA ASP A 74 1.32 -10.89 -9.05
C ASP A 74 1.32 -10.65 -10.57
N SER A 75 0.72 -9.54 -11.04
CA SER A 75 0.74 -9.16 -12.46
C SER A 75 2.06 -8.53 -12.92
N VAL A 76 2.92 -8.14 -11.96
CA VAL A 76 4.16 -7.40 -12.20
C VAL A 76 5.38 -8.24 -11.85
N VAL A 77 5.38 -8.87 -10.67
CA VAL A 77 6.56 -9.58 -10.17
C VAL A 77 6.58 -11.03 -10.68
N SER A 78 7.78 -11.51 -11.03
CA SER A 78 7.96 -12.88 -11.54
C SER A 78 7.83 -13.96 -10.44
N ALA A 79 8.00 -13.56 -9.18
CA ALA A 79 7.92 -14.42 -8.01
C ALA A 79 6.79 -13.96 -7.08
N LYS A 80 6.24 -14.88 -6.28
CA LYS A 80 5.14 -14.55 -5.36
C LYS A 80 5.57 -13.46 -4.37
N PRO A 81 4.94 -12.27 -4.38
CA PRO A 81 5.25 -11.21 -3.44
C PRO A 81 4.68 -11.53 -2.06
N ASP A 82 5.38 -11.09 -1.03
CA ASP A 82 4.88 -11.03 0.35
C ASP A 82 4.20 -9.67 0.55
N ILE A 83 2.89 -9.70 0.81
CA ILE A 83 2.06 -8.52 0.98
C ILE A 83 1.74 -8.37 2.45
N SER A 84 2.10 -7.21 3.01
CA SER A 84 1.70 -6.82 4.35
C SER A 84 0.76 -5.63 4.27
N VAL A 85 -0.41 -5.76 4.88
CA VAL A 85 -1.38 -4.67 5.02
C VAL A 85 -1.48 -4.30 6.50
N THR A 86 -1.48 -3.00 6.77
CA THR A 86 -1.70 -2.46 8.11
C THR A 86 -2.55 -1.21 8.01
N THR A 87 -3.15 -0.78 9.12
CA THR A 87 -3.80 0.53 9.17
C THR A 87 -2.75 1.64 9.24
N TRP A 88 -3.10 2.82 8.72
CA TRP A 88 -2.27 4.01 8.80
C TRP A 88 -1.83 4.31 10.23
N GLU A 89 -2.74 4.20 11.20
CA GLU A 89 -2.48 4.47 12.61
C GLU A 89 -1.48 3.48 13.21
N ALA A 90 -1.51 2.22 12.77
CA ALA A 90 -0.55 1.21 13.20
C ALA A 90 0.81 1.39 12.51
N TRP A 91 0.83 1.75 11.23
CA TRP A 91 2.05 2.02 10.48
C TRP A 91 2.81 3.21 11.07
N GLN A 92 2.14 4.32 11.35
CA GLN A 92 2.77 5.52 11.93
C GLN A 92 3.51 5.21 13.23
N LYS A 93 2.97 4.32 14.08
CA LYS A 93 3.62 3.90 15.34
C LYS A 93 4.87 3.05 15.13
N GLN A 94 4.98 2.37 13.99
CA GLN A 94 6.14 1.53 13.67
C GLN A 94 7.28 2.34 13.05
N THR A 95 6.96 3.46 12.40
CA THR A 95 7.91 4.33 11.70
C THR A 95 8.36 5.55 12.50
N GLN A 96 7.84 5.73 13.73
CA GLN A 96 8.16 6.86 14.61
C GLN A 96 9.36 6.58 15.52
#